data_AF-A0A259LIE6-F1
#
_entry.id   AF-A0A259LIE6-F1
#
_cell.length_a   1.000
_cell.length_b   1.000
_cell.length_c   1.000
_cell.angle_alpha   90.00
_cell.angle_beta   90.00
_cell.angle_gamma   90.00
#
_symmetry.space_group_name_H-M   'P 1'
#
loop_
_entity.id
_entity.type
_entity.pdbx_description
1 polymer ?
#
loop_
_entity_poly.entity_id
_entity_poly.type
_entity_poly.pdbx_seq_one_letter_code
_entity_poly.pdbx_strand_id
1 'polypeptide(L)'
;RLAEYELQRSEQNEPFRDHSYTFNQMFGVQSSIPAFLINQHKVTGLADAEAYIARLNALPAYLGGHVENARRAAENGIQPPAFVYDYVLSDARGLITGYPFSGKDDGSEDSPLMSDIRGKITALASNSTITPEQAADLTQRAADALKSAVGPAYQAAIEELARQQLNATADDGAWKLPDGAAYYETRLKAMTTTDLTAEQIHQIGLDEVARIQGEMAAIMQQVGFEGDLQDFFQFMRTDPRFYKPETPEGREEYLAEARAAIARMEADLPNLFNTFPKAGLIVQAVEPFREKSAGKAFYNRPAPDGSRPGIYYANLYRMADMPTYQLEALAFHEGIPGHHMQIAIAQELEGIPSFRKYGG
;
A
#
# COMPACT_ATOMS: atom_id res chain seq x y z
N ARG A 1 -22.14 -17.02 -13.66
CA ARG A 1 -21.09 -17.70 -12.87
C ARG A 1 -20.26 -16.73 -12.03
N LEU A 2 -19.40 -15.83 -12.56
CA LEU A 2 -18.62 -14.94 -11.67
C LEU A 2 -19.50 -13.99 -10.84
N ALA A 3 -20.46 -13.31 -11.46
CA ALA A 3 -21.39 -12.45 -10.72
C ALA A 3 -22.24 -13.20 -9.67
N GLU A 4 -22.63 -14.45 -9.97
CA GLU A 4 -23.35 -15.32 -9.00
C GLU A 4 -22.44 -15.69 -7.83
N TYR A 5 -21.17 -16.00 -8.12
CA TYR A 5 -20.16 -16.29 -7.11
C TYR A 5 -19.85 -15.08 -6.22
N GLU A 6 -19.71 -13.89 -6.80
CA GLU A 6 -19.52 -12.64 -6.05
C GLU A 6 -20.74 -12.32 -5.17
N LEU A 7 -21.95 -12.51 -5.67
CA LEU A 7 -23.18 -12.34 -4.90
C LEU A 7 -23.23 -13.32 -3.72
N GLN A 8 -22.98 -14.60 -3.96
CA GLN A 8 -22.96 -15.62 -2.91
C GLN A 8 -21.91 -15.29 -1.84
N ARG A 9 -20.72 -14.82 -2.24
CA ARG A 9 -19.70 -14.34 -1.30
C ARG A 9 -20.18 -13.12 -0.53
N SER A 10 -20.86 -12.18 -1.16
CA SER A 10 -21.40 -11.00 -0.49
C SER A 10 -22.43 -11.39 0.57
N GLU A 11 -23.34 -12.31 0.26
CA GLU A 11 -24.34 -12.83 1.20
C GLU A 11 -23.67 -13.55 2.39
N GLN A 12 -22.63 -14.35 2.14
CA GLN A 12 -21.87 -15.03 3.20
C GLN A 12 -21.09 -14.06 4.10
N ASN A 13 -20.63 -12.93 3.57
CA ASN A 13 -19.91 -11.92 4.34
C ASN A 13 -20.84 -10.90 5.03
N GLU A 14 -22.14 -10.89 4.72
CA GLU A 14 -23.10 -9.92 5.27
C GLU A 14 -23.13 -9.89 6.81
N PRO A 15 -23.14 -11.04 7.52
CA PRO A 15 -23.09 -11.06 8.98
C PRO A 15 -21.79 -10.48 9.55
N PHE A 16 -20.74 -10.45 8.73
CA PHE A 16 -19.38 -10.03 9.11
C PHE A 16 -18.97 -8.70 8.50
N ARG A 17 -19.92 -7.90 7.99
CA ARG A 17 -19.64 -6.63 7.30
C ARG A 17 -18.86 -5.63 8.13
N ASP A 18 -18.91 -5.75 9.46
CA ASP A 18 -18.18 -4.89 10.39
C ASP A 18 -16.83 -5.45 10.82
N HIS A 19 -16.53 -6.73 10.56
CA HIS A 19 -15.32 -7.47 11.01
C HIS A 19 -14.02 -7.04 10.33
N SER A 20 -14.07 -5.96 9.54
CA SER A 20 -12.90 -5.36 8.90
C SER A 20 -12.50 -4.05 9.57
N TYR A 21 -11.20 -3.81 9.67
CA TYR A 21 -10.69 -2.58 10.28
C TYR A 21 -10.57 -1.48 9.23
N THR A 22 -11.52 -0.53 9.27
CA THR A 22 -11.55 0.65 8.37
C THR A 22 -10.24 1.45 8.44
N PHE A 23 -9.68 1.56 9.65
CA PHE A 23 -8.37 2.12 9.91
C PHE A 23 -7.42 0.99 10.30
N ASN A 24 -6.33 0.85 9.55
CA ASN A 24 -5.27 -0.11 9.83
C ASN A 24 -3.96 0.37 9.20
N GLN A 25 -2.85 -0.20 9.64
CA GLN A 25 -1.50 0.19 9.26
C GLN A 25 -1.12 -0.16 7.82
N MET A 26 -1.83 -1.08 7.16
CA MET A 26 -1.43 -1.58 5.84
C MET A 26 -2.13 -0.83 4.69
N PHE A 27 -3.44 -0.66 4.78
CA PHE A 27 -4.30 -0.14 3.72
C PHE A 27 -5.49 0.67 4.26
N GLY A 28 -5.37 1.16 5.49
CA GLY A 28 -6.42 1.95 6.12
C GLY A 28 -6.76 3.24 5.36
N VAL A 29 -7.99 3.70 5.54
CA VAL A 29 -8.51 4.86 4.79
C VAL A 29 -7.62 6.10 4.97
N GLN A 30 -7.05 6.29 6.17
CA GLN A 30 -6.19 7.43 6.53
C GLN A 30 -4.97 7.59 5.64
N SER A 31 -4.41 6.47 5.14
CA SER A 31 -3.20 6.48 4.29
C SER A 31 -3.57 6.32 2.80
N SER A 32 -4.73 5.71 2.51
CA SER A 32 -5.21 5.52 1.12
C SER A 32 -5.61 6.82 0.41
N ILE A 33 -6.21 7.77 1.14
CA ILE A 33 -6.64 9.08 0.61
C ILE A 33 -5.44 9.87 0.05
N PRO A 34 -4.39 10.15 0.85
CA PRO A 34 -3.24 10.89 0.34
C PRO A 34 -2.46 10.09 -0.70
N ALA A 35 -2.34 8.77 -0.56
CA ALA A 35 -1.72 7.93 -1.59
C ALA A 35 -2.43 8.04 -2.94
N PHE A 36 -3.77 8.12 -2.97
CA PHE A 36 -4.52 8.35 -4.19
C PHE A 36 -4.26 9.74 -4.77
N LEU A 37 -4.37 10.80 -3.95
CA LEU A 37 -4.22 12.17 -4.42
C LEU A 37 -2.81 12.44 -4.96
N ILE A 38 -1.78 11.97 -4.25
CA ILE A 38 -0.38 12.18 -4.61
C ILE A 38 -0.04 11.37 -5.87
N ASN A 39 -0.33 10.07 -5.87
CA ASN A 39 0.19 9.16 -6.89
C ASN A 39 -0.74 8.89 -8.08
N GLN A 40 -2.04 9.13 -7.93
CA GLN A 40 -3.03 8.76 -8.94
C GLN A 40 -3.78 9.95 -9.53
N HIS A 41 -4.09 10.97 -8.73
CA HIS A 41 -4.72 12.20 -9.22
C HIS A 41 -3.68 13.05 -9.97
N LYS A 42 -3.70 12.93 -11.29
CA LYS A 42 -2.90 13.77 -12.18
C LYS A 42 -3.46 15.18 -12.25
N VAL A 43 -2.57 16.15 -12.38
CA VAL A 43 -2.92 17.55 -12.58
C VAL A 43 -2.20 18.02 -13.83
N THR A 44 -2.93 17.99 -14.96
CA THR A 44 -2.42 18.33 -16.30
C THR A 44 -3.00 19.62 -16.85
N GLY A 45 -3.97 20.22 -16.15
CA GLY A 45 -4.50 21.54 -16.44
C GLY A 45 -5.34 22.09 -15.28
N LEU A 46 -5.95 23.25 -15.51
CA LEU A 46 -6.74 23.98 -14.52
C LEU A 46 -7.87 23.12 -13.91
N ALA A 47 -8.66 22.45 -14.75
CA ALA A 47 -9.78 21.64 -14.29
C ALA A 47 -9.34 20.48 -13.36
N ASP A 48 -8.17 19.90 -13.60
CA ASP A 48 -7.64 18.83 -12.76
C ASP A 48 -7.20 19.35 -11.38
N ALA A 49 -6.59 20.54 -11.34
CA ALA A 49 -6.21 21.22 -10.10
C ALA A 49 -7.46 21.58 -9.28
N GLU A 50 -8.50 22.11 -9.93
CA GLU A 50 -9.78 22.38 -9.30
C GLU A 50 -10.46 21.11 -8.77
N ALA A 51 -10.39 20.00 -9.53
CA ALA A 51 -10.89 18.71 -9.08
C ALA A 51 -10.12 18.17 -7.88
N TYR A 52 -8.80 18.41 -7.80
CA TYR A 52 -7.99 18.06 -6.62
C TYR A 52 -8.52 18.81 -5.39
N ILE A 53 -8.67 20.13 -5.49
CA ILE A 53 -9.18 20.98 -4.39
C ILE A 53 -10.61 20.59 -4.02
N ALA A 54 -11.45 20.24 -4.99
CA ALA A 54 -12.81 19.75 -4.73
C ALA A 54 -12.80 18.45 -3.92
N ARG A 55 -11.86 17.52 -4.17
CA ARG A 55 -11.69 16.31 -3.35
C ARG A 55 -11.23 16.62 -1.93
N LEU A 56 -10.34 17.59 -1.75
CA LEU A 56 -9.94 18.05 -0.41
C LEU A 56 -11.15 18.57 0.37
N ASN A 57 -11.99 19.39 -0.26
CA ASN A 57 -13.22 19.91 0.34
C ASN A 57 -14.28 18.85 0.62
N ALA A 58 -14.34 17.77 -0.17
CA ALA A 58 -15.27 16.66 0.03
C ALA A 58 -14.81 15.67 1.11
N LEU A 59 -13.55 15.79 1.56
CA LEU A 59 -12.94 14.85 2.48
C LEU A 59 -13.66 14.71 3.83
N PRO A 60 -14.20 15.76 4.47
CA PRO A 60 -14.92 15.63 5.74
C PRO A 60 -16.09 14.65 5.66
N ALA A 61 -16.85 14.67 4.57
CA ALA A 61 -17.97 13.74 4.38
C ALA A 61 -17.47 12.29 4.18
N TYR A 62 -16.43 12.11 3.35
CA TYR A 62 -15.88 10.80 3.05
C TYR A 62 -15.22 10.17 4.29
N LEU A 63 -14.24 10.85 4.89
CA LEU A 63 -13.53 10.35 6.07
C LEU A 63 -14.45 10.29 7.29
N GLY A 64 -15.37 11.24 7.45
CA GLY A 64 -16.36 11.23 8.52
C GLY A 64 -17.22 9.97 8.51
N GLY A 65 -17.70 9.53 7.34
CA GLY A 65 -18.44 8.25 7.22
C GLY A 65 -17.61 7.03 7.65
N HIS A 66 -16.30 7.04 7.36
CA HIS A 66 -15.38 6.00 7.83
C HIS A 66 -15.12 6.05 9.34
N VAL A 67 -15.05 7.25 9.93
CA VAL A 67 -14.97 7.44 11.38
C VAL A 67 -16.23 6.89 12.06
N GLU A 68 -17.42 7.16 11.52
CA GLU A 68 -18.67 6.59 12.05
C GLU A 68 -18.72 5.08 11.94
N ASN A 69 -18.27 4.52 10.81
CA ASN A 69 -18.18 3.07 10.64
C ASN A 69 -17.22 2.43 11.66
N ALA A 70 -16.06 3.04 11.89
CA ALA A 70 -15.10 2.57 12.87
C ALA A 70 -15.66 2.66 14.30
N ARG A 71 -16.36 3.74 14.65
CA ARG A 71 -17.03 3.90 15.94
C ARG A 71 -18.06 2.81 16.18
N ARG A 72 -18.95 2.61 15.21
CA ARG A 72 -20.01 1.59 15.25
C ARG A 72 -19.44 0.18 15.35
N ALA A 73 -18.38 -0.13 14.61
CA ALA A 73 -17.69 -1.41 14.71
C ALA A 73 -17.09 -1.62 16.11
N ALA A 74 -16.42 -0.60 16.66
CA ALA A 74 -15.84 -0.67 17.99
C ALA A 74 -16.89 -0.84 19.10
N GLU A 75 -18.05 -0.17 18.99
CA GLU A 75 -19.21 -0.36 19.88
C GLU A 75 -19.74 -1.80 19.86
N ASN A 76 -19.59 -2.48 18.73
CA ASN A 76 -19.94 -3.90 18.57
C ASN A 76 -18.79 -4.85 18.97
N GLY A 77 -17.72 -4.37 19.60
CA GLY A 77 -16.58 -5.18 20.01
C GLY A 77 -15.60 -5.51 18.87
N ILE A 78 -15.71 -4.82 17.73
CA ILE A 78 -14.84 -5.02 16.57
C ILE A 78 -13.90 -3.84 16.45
N GLN A 79 -12.66 -4.04 16.90
CA GLN A 79 -11.62 -3.02 16.86
C GLN A 79 -10.25 -3.66 16.62
N PRO A 80 -9.31 -2.96 15.97
CA PRO A 80 -7.99 -3.50 15.69
C PRO A 80 -7.20 -3.80 16.99
N PRO A 81 -6.17 -4.66 16.92
CA PRO A 81 -5.24 -4.89 18.04
C PRO A 81 -4.52 -3.62 18.46
N ALA A 82 -4.08 -3.55 19.72
CA ALA A 82 -3.47 -2.35 20.32
C ALA A 82 -2.30 -1.77 19.50
N PHE A 83 -1.46 -2.63 18.91
CA PHE A 83 -0.30 -2.19 18.13
C PHE A 83 -0.67 -1.38 16.87
N VAL A 84 -1.87 -1.58 16.31
CA VAL A 84 -2.30 -0.92 15.07
C VAL A 84 -2.48 0.58 15.27
N TYR A 85 -2.97 0.99 16.44
CA TYR A 85 -3.33 2.39 16.72
C TYR A 85 -2.12 3.32 16.62
N ASP A 86 -0.94 2.91 17.10
CA ASP A 86 0.25 3.76 17.07
C ASP A 86 0.65 4.10 15.63
N TYR A 87 0.58 3.13 14.72
CA TYR A 87 0.86 3.34 13.29
C TYR A 87 -0.19 4.27 12.65
N VAL A 88 -1.48 3.97 12.85
CA VAL A 88 -2.56 4.74 12.24
C VAL A 88 -2.58 6.19 12.75
N LEU A 89 -2.37 6.39 14.06
CA LEU A 89 -2.28 7.71 14.67
C LEU A 89 -1.04 8.46 14.20
N SER A 90 0.10 7.78 14.03
CA SER A 90 1.31 8.37 13.45
C SER A 90 1.07 8.86 12.03
N ASP A 91 0.49 8.03 11.17
CA ASP A 91 0.17 8.39 9.77
C ASP A 91 -0.79 9.57 9.70
N ALA A 92 -1.88 9.53 10.48
CA ALA A 92 -2.89 10.58 10.50
C ALA A 92 -2.33 11.92 10.98
N ARG A 93 -1.50 11.92 12.04
CA ARG A 93 -0.84 13.13 12.56
C ARG A 93 0.21 13.67 11.59
N GLY A 94 0.98 12.78 10.97
CA GLY A 94 1.99 13.14 9.97
C GLY A 94 1.38 13.87 8.77
N LEU A 95 0.17 13.50 8.36
CA LEU A 95 -0.51 14.15 7.24
C LEU A 95 -0.92 15.60 7.52
N ILE A 96 -1.24 15.92 8.77
CA ILE A 96 -1.64 17.26 9.21
C ILE A 96 -0.50 18.02 9.91
N THR A 97 0.75 17.61 9.68
CA THR A 97 1.94 18.32 10.14
C THR A 97 2.56 19.11 8.99
N GLY A 98 2.94 20.36 9.23
CA GLY A 98 3.49 21.25 8.21
C GLY A 98 2.43 22.17 7.58
N TYR A 99 2.84 23.03 6.66
CA TYR A 99 2.00 24.06 6.08
C TYR A 99 0.90 23.40 5.24
N PRO A 100 -0.39 23.78 5.39
CA PRO A 100 -0.87 24.99 6.04
C PRO A 100 -1.31 24.84 7.51
N PHE A 101 -1.15 23.67 8.14
CA PHE A 101 -1.57 23.43 9.53
C PHE A 101 -0.63 24.05 10.56
N SER A 102 0.67 23.89 10.32
CA SER A 102 1.77 24.46 11.10
C SER A 102 2.89 24.88 10.15
N GLY A 103 3.95 25.54 10.61
CA GLY A 103 5.08 25.88 9.73
C GLY A 103 4.83 26.99 8.70
N LYS A 104 5.81 27.20 7.82
CA LYS A 104 5.89 28.37 6.92
C LYS A 104 5.32 28.13 5.52
N ASP A 105 4.72 29.17 4.94
CA ASP A 105 4.27 29.20 3.53
C ASP A 105 5.43 29.55 2.58
N ASP A 106 6.44 28.70 2.53
CA ASP A 106 7.57 28.83 1.60
C ASP A 106 7.91 27.52 0.87
N GLY A 107 7.09 26.48 1.08
CA GLY A 107 7.29 25.15 0.51
C GLY A 107 8.30 24.27 1.26
N SER A 108 9.07 24.81 2.21
CA SER A 108 10.10 24.06 2.93
C SER A 108 9.53 23.19 4.06
N GLU A 109 8.38 23.58 4.60
CA GLU A 109 7.70 22.93 5.72
C GLU A 109 6.29 22.47 5.33
N ASP A 110 6.01 22.31 4.03
CA ASP A 110 4.69 21.87 3.54
C ASP A 110 4.28 20.51 4.11
N SER A 111 3.01 20.40 4.48
CA SER A 111 2.36 19.10 4.72
C SER A 111 2.33 18.26 3.45
N PRO A 112 2.22 16.92 3.53
CA PRO A 112 2.37 16.05 2.35
C PRO A 112 1.42 16.39 1.19
N LEU A 113 0.15 16.69 1.48
CA LEU A 113 -0.83 17.08 0.44
C LEU A 113 -0.58 18.48 -0.10
N MET A 114 -0.09 19.41 0.74
CA MET A 114 0.26 20.76 0.29
C MET A 114 1.46 20.73 -0.65
N SER A 115 2.49 19.98 -0.29
CA SER A 115 3.70 19.79 -1.10
C SER A 115 3.35 19.24 -2.49
N ASP A 116 2.49 18.21 -2.54
CA ASP A 116 2.05 17.60 -3.79
C ASP A 116 1.27 18.56 -4.69
N ILE A 117 0.21 19.20 -4.16
CA ILE A 117 -0.61 20.12 -4.98
C ILE A 117 0.17 21.37 -5.37
N ARG A 118 1.04 21.91 -4.50
CA ARG A 118 1.93 23.04 -4.84
C ARG A 118 2.88 22.66 -5.96
N GLY A 119 3.51 21.49 -5.88
CA GLY A 119 4.39 20.97 -6.93
C GLY A 119 3.67 20.80 -8.27
N LYS A 120 2.47 20.23 -8.25
CA LYS A 120 1.60 20.07 -9.43
C LYS A 120 1.20 21.42 -10.05
N ILE A 121 0.75 22.37 -9.25
CA ILE A 121 0.41 23.74 -9.71
C ILE A 121 1.65 24.45 -10.27
N THR A 122 2.79 24.34 -9.60
CA THR A 122 4.06 24.93 -10.03
C THR A 122 4.48 24.39 -11.40
N ALA A 123 4.28 23.09 -11.65
CA ALA A 123 4.54 22.48 -12.94
C ALA A 123 3.63 23.05 -14.05
N LEU A 124 2.33 23.26 -13.76
CA LEU A 124 1.40 23.91 -14.70
C LEU A 124 1.75 25.37 -14.99
N ALA A 125 2.24 26.10 -14.00
CA ALA A 125 2.70 27.47 -14.21
C ALA A 125 3.99 27.50 -15.04
N SER A 126 4.94 26.62 -14.73
CA SER A 126 6.25 26.55 -15.40
C SER A 126 6.13 26.16 -16.87
N ASN A 127 5.13 25.36 -17.24
CA ASN A 127 4.86 24.99 -18.63
C ASN A 127 3.83 25.92 -19.32
N SER A 128 3.46 27.04 -18.68
CA SER A 128 2.49 28.01 -19.21
C SER A 128 1.08 27.46 -19.47
N THR A 129 0.69 26.35 -18.84
CA THR A 129 -0.69 25.82 -18.93
C THR A 129 -1.69 26.70 -18.16
N ILE A 130 -1.23 27.37 -17.10
CA ILE A 130 -2.00 28.34 -16.32
C ILE A 130 -1.19 29.62 -16.09
N THR A 131 -1.86 30.73 -15.79
CA THR A 131 -1.19 32.00 -15.48
C THR A 131 -0.62 32.01 -14.05
N PRO A 132 0.35 32.89 -13.73
CA PRO A 132 0.84 33.07 -12.37
C PRO A 132 -0.27 33.42 -11.37
N GLU A 133 -1.27 34.21 -11.79
CA GLU A 133 -2.41 34.58 -10.95
C GLU A 133 -3.30 33.37 -10.65
N GLN A 134 -3.56 32.53 -11.65
CA GLN A 134 -4.28 31.26 -11.45
C GLN A 134 -3.51 30.33 -10.52
N ALA A 135 -2.18 30.24 -10.67
CA ALA A 135 -1.35 29.42 -9.80
C ALA A 135 -1.40 29.90 -8.34
N ALA A 136 -1.34 31.21 -8.11
CA ALA A 136 -1.47 31.81 -6.78
C ALA A 136 -2.86 31.54 -6.16
N ASP A 137 -3.94 31.74 -6.93
CA ASP A 137 -5.31 31.45 -6.50
C ASP A 137 -5.49 29.97 -6.13
N LEU A 138 -5.07 29.05 -6.99
CA LEU A 138 -5.17 27.61 -6.74
C LEU A 138 -4.37 27.20 -5.50
N THR A 139 -3.18 27.74 -5.31
CA THR A 139 -2.33 27.45 -4.14
C THR A 139 -3.02 27.91 -2.86
N GLN A 140 -3.58 29.12 -2.85
CA GLN A 140 -4.32 29.63 -1.70
C GLN A 140 -5.58 28.81 -1.42
N ARG A 141 -6.39 28.50 -2.44
CA ARG A 141 -7.60 27.67 -2.31
C ARG A 141 -7.28 26.27 -1.81
N ALA A 142 -6.16 25.68 -2.24
CA ALA A 142 -5.69 24.40 -1.73
C ALA A 142 -5.31 24.50 -0.24
N ALA A 143 -4.57 25.55 0.15
CA ALA A 143 -4.22 25.79 1.55
C ALA A 143 -5.46 25.99 2.44
N ASP A 144 -6.46 26.72 1.96
CA ASP A 144 -7.73 26.95 2.65
C ASP A 144 -8.55 25.66 2.78
N ALA A 145 -8.63 24.85 1.72
CA ALA A 145 -9.30 23.54 1.76
C ALA A 145 -8.60 22.58 2.74
N LEU A 146 -7.26 22.59 2.78
CA LEU A 146 -6.51 21.80 3.74
C LEU A 146 -6.82 22.24 5.18
N LYS A 147 -6.73 23.53 5.49
CA LYS A 147 -7.01 24.09 6.83
C LYS A 147 -8.45 23.87 7.29
N SER A 148 -9.42 24.12 6.41
CA SER A 148 -10.84 24.16 6.79
C SER A 148 -11.56 22.82 6.67
N ALA A 149 -11.10 21.93 5.79
CA ALA A 149 -11.73 20.63 5.55
C ALA A 149 -10.83 19.47 6.01
N VAL A 150 -9.61 19.36 5.47
CA VAL A 150 -8.76 18.18 5.71
C VAL A 150 -8.28 18.09 7.16
N GLY A 151 -7.80 19.19 7.73
CA GLY A 151 -7.31 19.24 9.11
C GLY A 151 -8.35 18.76 10.13
N PRO A 152 -9.53 19.38 10.18
CA PRO A 152 -10.61 18.96 11.08
C PRO A 152 -11.05 17.50 10.86
N ALA A 153 -11.10 17.03 9.61
CA ALA A 153 -11.48 15.64 9.30
C ALA A 153 -10.49 14.62 9.87
N TYR A 154 -9.18 14.87 9.70
CA TYR A 154 -8.14 14.01 10.27
C TYR A 154 -8.06 14.13 11.80
N GLN A 155 -8.29 15.32 12.36
CA GLN A 155 -8.37 15.51 13.81
C GLN A 155 -9.51 14.69 14.43
N ALA A 156 -10.70 14.67 13.81
CA ALA A 156 -11.81 13.84 14.26
C ALA A 156 -11.50 12.33 14.20
N ALA A 157 -10.79 11.89 13.15
CA ALA A 157 -10.32 10.50 13.06
C ALA A 157 -9.30 10.15 14.15
N ILE A 158 -8.34 11.06 14.43
CA ILE A 158 -7.34 10.91 15.50
C ILE A 158 -8.03 10.77 16.86
N GLU A 159 -9.02 11.61 17.15
CA GLU A 159 -9.77 11.59 18.41
C GLU A 159 -10.54 10.29 18.60
N GLU A 160 -11.25 9.83 17.56
CA GLU A 160 -11.98 8.57 17.61
C GLU A 160 -11.03 7.37 17.80
N LEU A 161 -9.91 7.32 17.08
CA LEU A 161 -8.95 6.24 17.21
C LEU A 161 -8.23 6.25 18.56
N ALA A 162 -7.89 7.43 19.10
CA ALA A 162 -7.33 7.55 20.43
C ALA A 162 -8.32 7.10 21.52
N ARG A 163 -9.63 7.37 21.34
CA ARG A 163 -10.69 6.86 22.22
C ARG A 163 -10.74 5.33 22.20
N GLN A 164 -10.70 4.72 21.02
CA GLN A 164 -10.72 3.26 20.87
C GLN A 164 -9.45 2.61 21.46
N GLN A 165 -8.28 3.23 21.26
CA GLN A 165 -6.99 2.76 21.76
C GLN A 165 -7.01 2.50 23.28
N LEU A 166 -7.75 3.28 24.06
CA LEU A 166 -7.86 3.12 25.52
C LEU A 166 -8.40 1.74 25.95
N ASN A 167 -9.19 1.09 25.09
CA ASN A 167 -9.81 -0.22 25.37
C ASN A 167 -9.27 -1.33 24.45
N ALA A 168 -8.22 -1.06 23.67
CA ALA A 168 -7.66 -2.03 22.75
C ALA A 168 -6.85 -3.10 23.48
N THR A 169 -7.00 -4.37 23.05
CA THR A 169 -6.27 -5.50 23.64
C THR A 169 -5.06 -5.89 22.78
N ALA A 170 -4.12 -6.62 23.40
CA ALA A 170 -2.99 -7.23 22.70
C ALA A 170 -3.40 -8.46 21.87
N ASP A 171 -4.61 -9.00 22.05
CA ASP A 171 -5.12 -10.09 21.24
C ASP A 171 -5.15 -9.66 19.77
N ASP A 172 -4.57 -10.47 18.89
CA ASP A 172 -4.26 -10.11 17.51
C ASP A 172 -4.90 -11.04 16.47
N GLY A 173 -5.50 -12.13 16.90
CA GLY A 173 -6.24 -13.05 16.04
C GLY A 173 -7.71 -12.68 15.86
N ALA A 174 -8.29 -13.10 14.73
CA ALA A 174 -9.72 -12.96 14.43
C ALA A 174 -10.63 -13.64 15.46
N TRP A 175 -10.11 -14.62 16.21
CA TRP A 175 -10.82 -15.35 17.27
C TRP A 175 -11.33 -14.44 18.40
N LYS A 176 -10.73 -13.26 18.59
CA LYS A 176 -11.16 -12.30 19.61
C LYS A 176 -12.45 -11.55 19.23
N LEU A 177 -12.77 -11.51 17.94
CA LEU A 177 -13.92 -10.77 17.43
C LEU A 177 -15.21 -11.53 17.76
N PRO A 178 -16.36 -10.84 17.87
CA PRO A 178 -17.67 -11.50 17.90
C PRO A 178 -17.78 -12.50 16.74
N ASP A 179 -18.25 -13.73 16.98
CA ASP A 179 -18.33 -14.79 15.96
C ASP A 179 -17.01 -15.05 15.19
N GLY A 180 -15.86 -14.82 15.86
CA GLY A 180 -14.53 -14.81 15.24
C GLY A 180 -14.13 -16.10 14.52
N ALA A 181 -14.58 -17.26 14.99
CA ALA A 181 -14.33 -18.54 14.32
C ALA A 181 -15.06 -18.64 12.97
N ALA A 182 -16.37 -18.34 12.95
CA ALA A 182 -17.17 -18.34 11.72
C ALA A 182 -16.71 -17.25 10.73
N TYR A 183 -16.30 -16.09 11.27
CA TYR A 183 -15.66 -15.05 10.47
C TYR A 183 -14.37 -15.58 9.84
N TYR A 184 -13.48 -16.19 10.62
CA TYR A 184 -12.21 -16.70 10.13
C TYR A 184 -12.39 -17.78 9.07
N GLU A 185 -13.32 -18.72 9.24
CA GLU A 185 -13.67 -19.73 8.23
C GLU A 185 -14.18 -19.09 6.93
N THR A 186 -15.05 -18.09 7.03
CA THR A 186 -15.56 -17.34 5.89
C THR A 186 -14.43 -16.61 5.16
N ARG A 187 -13.48 -16.02 5.90
CA ARG A 187 -12.29 -15.37 5.32
C ARG A 187 -11.34 -16.37 4.68
N LEU A 188 -11.12 -17.54 5.28
CA LEU A 188 -10.30 -18.60 4.70
C LEU A 188 -10.85 -18.99 3.33
N LYS A 189 -12.13 -19.36 3.25
CA LYS A 189 -12.78 -19.72 1.98
C LYS A 189 -12.70 -18.60 0.93
N ALA A 190 -12.89 -17.36 1.37
CA ALA A 190 -12.81 -16.18 0.50
C ALA A 190 -11.40 -15.90 -0.03
N MET A 191 -10.34 -16.23 0.72
CA MET A 191 -8.95 -15.95 0.36
C MET A 191 -8.27 -17.12 -0.36
N THR A 192 -8.54 -18.36 0.05
CA THR A 192 -7.90 -19.55 -0.52
C THR A 192 -8.67 -20.11 -1.70
N THR A 193 -9.98 -19.81 -1.81
CA THR A 193 -10.91 -20.44 -2.75
C THR A 193 -11.03 -21.96 -2.58
N THR A 194 -10.67 -22.49 -1.40
CA THR A 194 -10.77 -23.91 -1.05
C THR A 194 -11.79 -24.14 0.06
N ASP A 195 -12.15 -25.40 0.29
CA ASP A 195 -12.92 -25.85 1.46
C ASP A 195 -12.02 -26.46 2.56
N LEU A 196 -10.71 -26.14 2.55
CA LEU A 196 -9.78 -26.63 3.57
C LEU A 196 -10.04 -25.94 4.91
N THR A 197 -9.97 -26.69 6.00
CA THR A 197 -10.10 -26.13 7.36
C THR A 197 -8.85 -25.35 7.78
N ALA A 198 -8.97 -24.55 8.83
CA ALA A 198 -7.85 -23.84 9.42
C ALA A 198 -6.71 -24.78 9.83
N GLU A 199 -7.03 -25.94 10.40
CA GLU A 199 -6.07 -26.96 10.83
C GLU A 199 -5.37 -27.60 9.64
N GLN A 200 -6.10 -27.90 8.56
CA GLN A 200 -5.50 -28.45 7.34
C GLN A 200 -4.52 -27.46 6.71
N ILE A 201 -4.90 -26.18 6.62
CA ILE A 201 -4.04 -25.12 6.10
C ILE A 201 -2.82 -24.94 7.02
N HIS A 202 -3.01 -24.98 8.34
CA HIS A 202 -1.90 -24.90 9.30
C HIS A 202 -0.91 -26.05 9.13
N GLN A 203 -1.40 -27.28 8.97
CA GLN A 203 -0.54 -28.44 8.76
C GLN A 203 0.23 -28.35 7.44
N ILE A 204 -0.42 -27.94 6.35
CA ILE A 204 0.26 -27.67 5.07
C ILE A 204 1.37 -26.63 5.27
N GLY A 205 1.11 -25.58 6.05
CA GLY A 205 2.10 -24.57 6.39
C GLY A 205 3.31 -25.13 7.15
N LEU A 206 3.09 -26.00 8.13
CA LEU A 206 4.17 -26.67 8.88
C LEU A 206 5.01 -27.57 7.97
N ASP A 207 4.35 -28.33 7.09
CA ASP A 207 5.02 -29.24 6.16
C ASP A 207 5.88 -28.46 5.15
N GLU A 208 5.36 -27.35 4.63
CA GLU A 208 6.10 -26.47 3.71
C GLU A 208 7.26 -25.75 4.40
N VAL A 209 7.11 -25.33 5.66
CA VAL A 209 8.22 -24.78 6.46
C VAL A 209 9.34 -25.81 6.59
N ALA A 210 9.01 -27.06 6.93
CA ALA A 210 10.00 -28.13 7.05
C ALA A 210 10.70 -28.41 5.71
N ARG A 211 9.94 -28.49 4.60
CA ARG A 211 10.48 -28.70 3.26
C ARG A 211 11.46 -27.57 2.86
N ILE A 212 11.05 -26.32 3.01
CA ILE A 212 11.85 -25.14 2.62
C ILE A 212 13.10 -25.02 3.51
N GLN A 213 12.99 -25.29 4.82
CA GLN A 213 14.16 -25.32 5.70
C GLN A 213 15.16 -26.41 5.32
N GLY A 214 14.67 -27.58 4.84
CA GLY A 214 15.52 -28.62 4.28
C GLY A 214 16.31 -28.17 3.05
N GLU A 215 15.66 -27.43 2.13
CA GLU A 215 16.31 -26.84 0.96
C GLU A 215 17.34 -25.77 1.35
N MET A 216 17.02 -24.91 2.33
CA MET A 216 17.95 -23.92 2.86
C MET A 216 19.18 -24.56 3.50
N ALA A 217 19.00 -25.67 4.24
CA ALA A 217 20.12 -26.41 4.82
C ALA A 217 21.04 -27.01 3.75
N ALA A 218 20.50 -27.51 2.64
CA ALA A 218 21.30 -27.99 1.51
C ALA A 218 22.12 -26.85 0.87
N ILE A 219 21.52 -25.67 0.70
CA ILE A 219 22.21 -24.48 0.19
C ILE A 219 23.31 -24.02 1.17
N MET A 220 23.01 -24.01 2.47
CA MET A 220 23.97 -23.66 3.54
C MET A 220 25.23 -24.54 3.46
N GLN A 221 25.06 -25.84 3.25
CA GLN A 221 26.17 -26.78 3.04
C GLN A 221 26.93 -26.50 1.74
N GLN A 222 26.22 -26.22 0.65
CA GLN A 222 26.82 -25.93 -0.66
C GLN A 222 27.70 -24.67 -0.63
N VAL A 223 27.30 -23.64 0.10
CA VAL A 223 28.08 -22.39 0.25
C VAL A 223 29.16 -22.49 1.33
N GLY A 224 29.28 -23.65 2.00
CA GLY A 224 30.33 -23.91 2.99
C GLY A 224 30.16 -23.12 4.29
N PHE A 225 28.93 -22.80 4.69
CA PHE A 225 28.68 -22.15 5.97
C PHE A 225 28.78 -23.17 7.12
N GLU A 226 29.57 -22.85 8.15
CA GLU A 226 29.71 -23.65 9.36
C GLU A 226 28.73 -23.18 10.45
N GLY A 227 28.00 -24.09 11.06
CA GLY A 227 26.99 -23.79 12.08
C GLY A 227 25.67 -24.51 11.81
N ASP A 228 24.63 -24.15 12.55
CA ASP A 228 23.28 -24.63 12.28
C ASP A 228 22.47 -23.64 11.42
N LEU A 229 21.22 -24.00 11.12
CA LEU A 229 20.35 -23.19 10.28
C LEU A 229 19.98 -21.84 10.94
N GLN A 230 19.92 -21.76 12.26
CA GLN A 230 19.66 -20.51 12.98
C GLN A 230 20.87 -19.58 12.90
N ASP A 231 22.09 -20.12 13.05
CA ASP A 231 23.32 -19.36 12.82
C ASP A 231 23.37 -18.81 11.39
N PHE A 232 22.97 -19.62 10.40
CA PHE A 232 22.90 -19.19 9.01
C PHE A 232 21.86 -18.10 8.79
N PHE A 233 20.67 -18.21 9.38
CA PHE A 233 19.66 -17.14 9.31
C PHE A 233 20.14 -15.85 9.98
N GLN A 234 20.81 -15.96 11.12
CA GLN A 234 21.39 -14.80 11.80
C GLN A 234 22.46 -14.13 10.94
N PHE A 235 23.34 -14.91 10.32
CA PHE A 235 24.34 -14.42 9.36
C PHE A 235 23.69 -13.69 8.18
N MET A 236 22.73 -14.33 7.50
CA MET A 236 21.99 -13.75 6.37
C MET A 236 21.20 -12.50 6.77
N ARG A 237 20.76 -12.39 8.02
CA ARG A 237 20.01 -11.24 8.55
C ARG A 237 20.93 -10.08 8.97
N THR A 238 22.18 -10.32 9.35
CA THR A 238 22.99 -9.29 10.02
C THR A 238 24.32 -8.96 9.38
N ASP A 239 24.86 -9.81 8.50
CA ASP A 239 26.11 -9.48 7.83
C ASP A 239 25.90 -8.29 6.87
N PRO A 240 26.66 -7.18 7.04
CA PRO A 240 26.50 -5.97 6.22
C PRO A 240 26.66 -6.18 4.72
N ARG A 241 27.29 -7.28 4.27
CA ARG A 241 27.48 -7.60 2.84
C ARG A 241 26.17 -7.73 2.08
N PHE A 242 25.07 -8.03 2.78
CA PHE A 242 23.77 -8.23 2.17
C PHE A 242 22.96 -6.94 2.03
N TYR A 243 23.52 -5.78 2.40
CA TYR A 243 22.77 -4.53 2.45
C TYR A 243 23.50 -3.41 1.71
N LYS A 244 22.71 -2.55 1.07
CA LYS A 244 23.19 -1.26 0.56
C LYS A 244 23.30 -0.25 1.71
N PRO A 245 24.19 0.75 1.63
CA PRO A 245 24.35 1.73 2.70
C PRO A 245 23.07 2.56 2.90
N GLU A 246 22.84 3.03 4.12
CA GLU A 246 21.67 3.86 4.48
C GLU A 246 21.83 5.32 4.03
N THR A 247 22.22 5.54 2.78
CA THR A 247 22.43 6.87 2.17
C THR A 247 21.50 7.06 0.96
N PRO A 248 21.34 8.29 0.43
CA PRO A 248 20.62 8.50 -0.82
C PRO A 248 21.20 7.66 -1.98
N GLU A 249 22.52 7.52 -2.05
CA GLU A 249 23.22 6.75 -3.07
C GLU A 249 22.93 5.26 -2.94
N GLY A 250 22.97 4.71 -1.72
CA GLY A 250 22.64 3.30 -1.48
C GLY A 250 21.18 2.95 -1.78
N ARG A 251 20.26 3.90 -1.54
CA ARG A 251 18.85 3.77 -1.94
C ARG A 251 18.70 3.73 -3.46
N GLU A 252 19.36 4.64 -4.18
CA GLU A 252 19.33 4.63 -5.65
C GLU A 252 20.02 3.40 -6.24
N GLU A 253 21.12 2.93 -5.64
CA GLU A 253 21.78 1.69 -6.04
C GLU A 253 20.85 0.48 -5.94
N TYR A 254 20.08 0.37 -4.85
CA TYR A 254 19.06 -0.67 -4.71
C TYR A 254 17.99 -0.58 -5.81
N LEU A 255 17.46 0.63 -6.07
CA LEU A 255 16.46 0.83 -7.12
C LEU A 255 17.01 0.50 -8.51
N ALA A 256 18.27 0.87 -8.79
CA ALA A 256 18.93 0.56 -10.05
C ALA A 256 19.10 -0.96 -10.25
N GLU A 257 19.49 -1.70 -9.20
CA GLU A 257 19.57 -3.16 -9.26
C GLU A 257 18.20 -3.81 -9.47
N ALA A 258 17.15 -3.31 -8.82
CA ALA A 258 15.78 -3.77 -9.02
C ALA A 258 15.31 -3.55 -10.47
N ARG A 259 15.59 -2.36 -11.05
CA ARG A 259 15.29 -2.07 -12.46
C ARG A 259 16.08 -3.00 -13.40
N ALA A 260 17.35 -3.27 -13.09
CA ALA A 260 18.18 -4.19 -13.87
C ALA A 260 17.65 -5.64 -13.80
N ALA A 261 17.16 -6.09 -12.64
CA ALA A 261 16.55 -7.41 -12.50
C ALA A 261 15.29 -7.53 -13.36
N ILE A 262 14.40 -6.53 -13.34
CA ILE A 262 13.23 -6.47 -14.23
C ILE A 262 13.66 -6.53 -15.70
N ALA A 263 14.63 -5.72 -16.12
CA ALA A 263 15.08 -5.70 -17.51
C ALA A 263 15.67 -7.04 -17.98
N ARG A 264 16.39 -7.76 -17.09
CA ARG A 264 16.86 -9.13 -17.38
C ARG A 264 15.69 -10.08 -17.57
N MET A 265 14.72 -10.06 -16.65
CA MET A 265 13.55 -10.92 -16.76
C MET A 265 12.70 -10.60 -17.99
N GLU A 266 12.53 -9.33 -18.35
CA GLU A 266 11.85 -8.92 -19.59
C GLU A 266 12.52 -9.49 -20.84
N ALA A 267 13.85 -9.51 -20.88
CA ALA A 267 14.61 -10.09 -21.99
C ALA A 267 14.44 -11.63 -22.06
N ASP A 268 14.38 -12.30 -20.92
CA ASP A 268 14.21 -13.76 -20.82
C ASP A 268 12.75 -14.21 -20.92
N LEU A 269 11.80 -13.30 -20.73
CA LEU A 269 10.36 -13.56 -20.67
C LEU A 269 9.81 -14.36 -21.86
N PRO A 270 10.24 -14.13 -23.12
CA PRO A 270 9.78 -14.90 -24.27
C PRO A 270 10.12 -16.39 -24.23
N ASN A 271 11.08 -16.80 -23.40
CA ASN A 271 11.41 -18.22 -23.20
C ASN A 271 10.41 -18.92 -22.25
N LEU A 272 9.65 -18.15 -21.48
CA LEU A 272 8.77 -18.64 -20.40
C LEU A 272 7.29 -18.38 -20.68
N PHE A 273 6.96 -17.28 -21.38
CA PHE A 273 5.59 -16.83 -21.63
C PHE A 273 5.39 -16.39 -23.08
N ASN A 274 4.14 -16.42 -23.52
CA ASN A 274 3.74 -16.05 -24.89
C ASN A 274 2.82 -14.81 -24.97
N THR A 275 2.47 -14.23 -23.82
CA THR A 275 1.56 -13.08 -23.71
C THR A 275 2.21 -12.06 -22.77
N PHE A 276 2.26 -10.80 -23.19
CA PHE A 276 2.98 -9.74 -22.49
C PHE A 276 2.08 -8.52 -22.29
N PRO A 277 2.21 -7.79 -21.17
CA PRO A 277 1.47 -6.56 -20.97
C PRO A 277 1.95 -5.46 -21.93
N LYS A 278 1.03 -4.62 -22.39
CA LYS A 278 1.33 -3.38 -23.11
C LYS A 278 1.69 -2.25 -22.15
N ALA A 279 1.08 -2.24 -20.95
CA ALA A 279 1.39 -1.24 -19.93
C ALA A 279 2.84 -1.37 -19.46
N GLY A 280 3.56 -0.26 -19.34
CA GLY A 280 4.90 -0.24 -18.77
C GLY A 280 4.91 -0.39 -17.25
N LEU A 281 6.09 -0.72 -16.69
CA LEU A 281 6.37 -0.80 -15.25
C LEU A 281 7.47 0.20 -14.88
N ILE A 282 7.31 0.88 -13.74
CA ILE A 282 8.37 1.68 -13.12
C ILE A 282 8.67 1.19 -11.70
N VAL A 283 9.89 1.43 -11.23
CA VAL A 283 10.35 1.08 -9.87
C VAL A 283 10.67 2.36 -9.09
N GLN A 284 10.08 2.54 -7.91
CA GLN A 284 10.29 3.73 -7.08
C GLN A 284 10.24 3.44 -5.57
N ALA A 285 10.75 4.38 -4.77
CA ALA A 285 10.68 4.31 -3.32
C ALA A 285 9.28 4.69 -2.80
N VAL A 286 8.91 4.16 -1.62
CA VAL A 286 7.71 4.60 -0.88
C VAL A 286 7.89 6.05 -0.39
N GLU A 287 6.80 6.80 -0.32
CA GLU A 287 6.81 8.21 0.06
C GLU A 287 7.03 8.41 1.58
N PRO A 288 7.79 9.44 2.01
CA PRO A 288 8.19 9.62 3.42
C PRO A 288 7.05 9.68 4.44
N PHE A 289 5.85 10.15 4.05
CA PHE A 289 4.73 10.31 4.99
C PHE A 289 4.11 8.98 5.44
N ARG A 290 4.34 7.89 4.69
CA ARG A 290 3.76 6.56 4.96
C ARG A 290 4.76 5.41 4.93
N GLU A 291 6.04 5.68 4.69
CA GLU A 291 7.07 4.64 4.61
C GLU A 291 7.24 3.85 5.92
N LYS A 292 6.86 4.42 7.08
CA LYS A 292 6.91 3.73 8.38
C LYS A 292 5.82 2.68 8.58
N SER A 293 4.68 2.81 7.89
CA SER A 293 3.54 1.90 7.99
C SER A 293 3.41 1.00 6.76
N ALA A 294 3.99 1.41 5.63
CA ALA A 294 3.98 0.64 4.40
C ALA A 294 4.74 -0.70 4.54
N GLY A 295 4.27 -1.70 3.79
CA GLY A 295 4.96 -2.98 3.65
C GLY A 295 6.33 -2.84 2.98
N LYS A 296 7.10 -3.94 2.99
CA LYS A 296 8.44 -4.01 2.42
C LYS A 296 8.50 -3.63 0.95
N ALA A 297 7.53 -4.12 0.19
CA ALA A 297 7.33 -3.87 -1.23
C ALA A 297 5.84 -3.99 -1.52
N PHE A 298 5.38 -3.33 -2.58
CA PHE A 298 4.03 -3.55 -3.12
C PHE A 298 3.89 -3.02 -4.54
N TYR A 299 2.94 -3.60 -5.27
CA TYR A 299 2.59 -3.21 -6.62
C TYR A 299 1.36 -2.28 -6.65
N ASN A 300 1.40 -1.28 -7.53
CA ASN A 300 0.27 -0.45 -7.88
C ASN A 300 -0.03 -0.57 -9.38
N ARG A 301 -1.29 -0.89 -9.72
CA ARG A 301 -1.73 -1.17 -11.09
C ARG A 301 -1.71 0.05 -12.02
N PRO A 302 -1.48 -0.14 -13.34
CA PRO A 302 -1.54 0.93 -14.32
C PRO A 302 -2.95 1.52 -14.43
N ALA A 303 -3.02 2.71 -15.03
CA ALA A 303 -4.29 3.31 -15.40
C ALA A 303 -4.89 2.54 -16.60
N PRO A 304 -6.20 2.23 -16.61
CA PRO A 304 -6.83 1.50 -17.71
C PRO A 304 -6.73 2.17 -19.08
N ASP A 305 -6.56 3.49 -19.11
CA ASP A 305 -6.40 4.31 -20.32
C ASP A 305 -4.93 4.39 -20.82
N GLY A 306 -4.00 3.68 -20.15
CA GLY A 306 -2.58 3.70 -20.47
C GLY A 306 -1.85 4.97 -20.04
N SER A 307 -2.53 5.93 -19.40
CA SER A 307 -1.92 7.21 -19.06
C SER A 307 -0.85 7.07 -17.97
N ARG A 308 -0.95 6.07 -17.08
CA ARG A 308 0.00 5.82 -15.98
C ARG A 308 0.50 4.36 -16.04
N PRO A 309 1.82 4.11 -15.93
CA PRO A 309 2.36 2.76 -15.84
C PRO A 309 1.99 2.08 -14.52
N GLY A 310 2.22 0.77 -14.44
CA GLY A 310 2.27 0.07 -13.17
C GLY A 310 3.49 0.50 -12.38
N ILE A 311 3.44 0.35 -11.06
CA ILE A 311 4.51 0.80 -10.17
C ILE A 311 4.86 -0.32 -9.19
N TYR A 312 6.12 -0.74 -9.18
CA TYR A 312 6.71 -1.50 -8.10
C TYR A 312 7.30 -0.51 -7.08
N TYR A 313 6.71 -0.47 -5.89
CA TYR A 313 7.24 0.28 -4.75
C TYR A 313 8.17 -0.58 -3.90
N ALA A 314 9.37 -0.07 -3.62
CA ALA A 314 10.31 -0.61 -2.64
C ALA A 314 10.36 0.31 -1.41
N ASN A 315 10.14 -0.24 -0.21
CA ASN A 315 10.20 0.56 1.01
C ASN A 315 11.64 0.67 1.52
N LEU A 316 12.27 1.81 1.21
CA LEU A 316 13.67 2.10 1.51
C LEU A 316 13.84 2.97 2.76
N TYR A 317 12.83 2.99 3.65
CA TYR A 317 12.90 3.71 4.92
C TYR A 317 14.13 3.27 5.72
N ARG A 318 14.30 1.95 5.87
CA ARG A 318 15.44 1.31 6.52
C ARG A 318 16.11 0.32 5.57
N MET A 319 17.33 0.62 5.15
CA MET A 319 18.04 -0.25 4.19
C MET A 319 18.34 -1.65 4.75
N ALA A 320 18.46 -1.77 6.08
CA ALA A 320 18.62 -3.05 6.76
C ALA A 320 17.40 -3.98 6.65
N ASP A 321 16.24 -3.48 6.22
CA ASP A 321 15.05 -4.31 5.97
C ASP A 321 15.02 -4.82 4.51
N MET A 322 15.96 -4.37 3.66
CA MET A 322 16.03 -4.62 2.23
C MET A 322 17.32 -5.36 1.81
N PRO A 323 17.50 -6.62 2.25
CA PRO A 323 18.65 -7.42 1.85
C PRO A 323 18.67 -7.67 0.33
N THR A 324 19.84 -7.55 -0.27
CA THR A 324 20.07 -7.68 -1.72
C THR A 324 19.79 -9.08 -2.25
N TYR A 325 19.98 -10.13 -1.44
CA TYR A 325 19.66 -11.50 -1.86
C TYR A 325 18.16 -11.76 -2.06
N GLN A 326 17.27 -10.88 -1.57
CA GLN A 326 15.82 -10.97 -1.82
C GLN A 326 15.36 -10.08 -2.98
N LEU A 327 16.24 -9.25 -3.53
CA LEU A 327 15.90 -8.21 -4.50
C LEU A 327 15.24 -8.80 -5.75
N GLU A 328 15.81 -9.86 -6.33
CA GLU A 328 15.25 -10.48 -7.54
C GLU A 328 13.89 -11.11 -7.26
N ALA A 329 13.75 -11.86 -6.15
CA ALA A 329 12.48 -12.47 -5.78
C ALA A 329 11.38 -11.42 -5.59
N LEU A 330 11.68 -10.27 -4.97
CA LEU A 330 10.74 -9.16 -4.81
C LEU A 330 10.43 -8.46 -6.14
N ALA A 331 11.44 -8.18 -6.95
CA ALA A 331 11.26 -7.57 -8.26
C ALA A 331 10.38 -8.45 -9.16
N PHE A 332 10.59 -9.77 -9.15
CA PHE A 332 9.79 -10.70 -9.95
C PHE A 332 8.38 -10.88 -9.40
N HIS A 333 8.20 -10.84 -8.08
CA HIS A 333 6.90 -10.91 -7.42
C HIS A 333 6.03 -9.69 -7.71
N GLU A 334 6.56 -8.48 -7.53
CA GLU A 334 5.80 -7.23 -7.72
C GLU A 334 5.71 -6.82 -9.18
N GLY A 335 6.76 -7.09 -9.94
CA GLY A 335 6.91 -6.71 -11.34
C GLY A 335 6.58 -7.87 -12.28
N ILE A 336 7.59 -8.29 -13.04
CA ILE A 336 7.48 -9.27 -14.11
C ILE A 336 8.27 -10.50 -13.68
N PRO A 337 7.71 -11.73 -13.76
CA PRO A 337 6.40 -12.08 -14.32
C PRO A 337 5.23 -12.04 -13.32
N GLY A 338 5.39 -11.41 -12.15
CA GLY A 338 4.40 -11.39 -11.08
C GLY A 338 3.23 -10.42 -11.28
N HIS A 339 2.95 -9.61 -10.24
CA HIS A 339 1.74 -8.78 -10.16
C HIS A 339 1.56 -7.86 -11.37
N HIS A 340 2.63 -7.22 -11.85
CA HIS A 340 2.52 -6.33 -13.00
C HIS A 340 2.02 -7.06 -14.24
N MET A 341 2.64 -8.18 -14.56
CA MET A 341 2.28 -8.98 -15.74
C MET A 341 0.85 -9.51 -15.63
N GLN A 342 0.48 -10.09 -14.49
CA GLN A 342 -0.85 -10.68 -14.28
C GLN A 342 -1.97 -9.63 -14.37
N ILE A 343 -1.82 -8.50 -13.68
CA ILE A 343 -2.88 -7.48 -13.58
C ILE A 343 -2.99 -6.68 -14.88
N ALA A 344 -1.87 -6.29 -15.49
CA ALA A 344 -1.91 -5.51 -16.72
C ALA A 344 -2.52 -6.31 -17.87
N ILE A 345 -2.16 -7.60 -18.04
CA ILE A 345 -2.80 -8.47 -19.04
C ILE A 345 -4.30 -8.58 -18.79
N ALA A 346 -4.74 -8.77 -17.53
CA ALA A 346 -6.16 -8.84 -17.21
C ALA A 346 -6.94 -7.57 -17.59
N GLN A 347 -6.34 -6.39 -17.40
CA GLN A 347 -6.92 -5.10 -17.80
C GLN A 347 -6.98 -4.92 -19.32
N GLU A 348 -6.03 -5.51 -20.05
CA GLU A 348 -5.89 -5.41 -21.50
C GLU A 348 -6.75 -6.40 -22.29
N LEU A 349 -7.34 -7.41 -21.63
CA LEU A 349 -8.22 -8.39 -22.26
C LEU A 349 -9.37 -7.72 -23.00
N GLU A 350 -9.59 -8.09 -24.26
CA GLU A 350 -10.70 -7.60 -25.09
C GLU A 350 -11.92 -8.55 -25.02
N GLY A 351 -13.11 -8.05 -25.36
CA GLY A 351 -14.31 -8.89 -25.45
C GLY A 351 -14.89 -9.40 -24.11
N ILE A 352 -14.34 -8.98 -22.97
CA ILE A 352 -14.86 -9.31 -21.64
C ILE A 352 -15.49 -8.09 -20.93
N PRO A 353 -16.51 -8.28 -20.10
CA PRO A 353 -17.11 -7.19 -19.31
C PRO A 353 -16.09 -6.50 -18.39
N SER A 354 -16.22 -5.19 -18.20
CA SER A 354 -15.30 -4.38 -17.37
C SER A 354 -15.17 -4.89 -15.94
N PHE A 355 -16.23 -5.43 -15.35
CA PHE A 355 -16.17 -5.99 -13.99
C PHE A 355 -15.23 -7.19 -13.88
N ARG A 356 -14.91 -7.90 -14.98
CA ARG A 356 -13.89 -8.97 -14.99
C ARG A 356 -12.46 -8.47 -15.23
N LYS A 357 -12.32 -7.24 -15.74
CA LYS A 357 -11.02 -6.59 -15.99
C LYS A 357 -10.52 -5.84 -14.77
N TYR A 358 -11.44 -5.21 -14.05
CA TYR A 358 -11.15 -4.28 -12.95
C TYR A 358 -11.71 -4.75 -11.60
N GLY A 359 -12.57 -5.77 -11.62
CA GLY A 359 -13.19 -6.41 -10.47
C GLY A 359 -13.04 -7.93 -10.51
N GLY A 360 -13.44 -8.56 -9.41
CA GLY A 360 -13.05 -9.91 -9.02
C GLY A 360 -12.35 -9.89 -7.66
#